data_AF-A0A674K3C9-F1
#
_entry.id   AF-A0A674K3C9-F1
#
_cell.length_a   1.000
_cell.length_b   1.000
_cell.length_c   1.000
_cell.angle_alpha   90.00
_cell.angle_beta   90.00
_cell.angle_gamma   90.00
#
_symmetry.space_group_name_H-M   'P 1'
#
loop_
_entity.id
_entity.type
_entity.pdbx_description
1 polymer ?
#
loop_
_entity_poly.entity_id
_entity_poly.type
_entity_poly.pdbx_seq_one_letter_code
_entity_poly.pdbx_strand_id
1 'polypeptide(L)'
;MEEIFGEEGESASPALCEELVSGLAAGLYGELERLVGAYGRGAVAGLLPQLVSVLEALERAGGHIRERDEALELLRDDRLGLLGQYERERAGRKRAEERYMELEDAVEQERKGHKAALSRLDGQSRRLEEKARSYADQCERQRFSCLNLKCHPGVMVGGSGGSCKVIVGGSRY
;
A
#
# COMPACT_ATOMS: atom_id res chain seq x y z
N MET A 1 -0.47 -12.62 -16.72
CA MET A 1 -0.84 -13.98 -16.27
C MET A 1 -2.34 -14.02 -16.38
N GLU A 2 -2.83 -14.27 -17.60
CA GLU A 2 -4.25 -14.49 -17.86
C GLU A 2 -4.50 -15.95 -17.51
N GLU A 3 -5.19 -16.21 -16.40
CA GLU A 3 -5.76 -17.53 -16.16
C GLU A 3 -6.97 -17.66 -17.06
N ILE A 4 -6.78 -18.43 -18.14
CA ILE A 4 -7.83 -19.02 -18.95
C ILE A 4 -8.66 -19.88 -18.00
N PHE A 5 -9.76 -19.34 -17.49
CA PHE A 5 -10.81 -20.14 -16.88
C PHE A 5 -11.36 -21.00 -18.01
N GLY A 6 -10.99 -22.27 -17.98
CA GLY A 6 -11.55 -23.28 -18.88
C GLY A 6 -13.06 -23.16 -18.86
N GLU A 7 -13.63 -23.08 -20.06
CA GLU A 7 -15.04 -23.36 -20.29
C GLU A 7 -15.31 -24.74 -19.69
N GLU A 8 -15.87 -24.78 -18.49
CA GLU A 8 -16.40 -26.01 -17.92
C GLU A 8 -17.60 -26.38 -18.79
N GLY A 9 -17.42 -27.48 -19.52
CA GLY A 9 -18.34 -27.96 -20.52
C GLY A 9 -19.77 -27.99 -20.01
N GLU A 10 -20.71 -27.78 -20.94
CA GLU A 10 -22.15 -27.94 -20.76
C GLU A 10 -22.44 -29.30 -20.13
N SER A 11 -22.39 -29.35 -18.80
CA SER A 11 -23.04 -30.35 -17.99
C SER A 11 -24.52 -30.17 -18.27
N ALA A 12 -25.15 -31.19 -18.85
CA ALA A 12 -26.60 -31.20 -19.01
C ALA A 12 -27.24 -30.80 -17.68
N SER A 13 -28.05 -29.75 -17.72
CA SER A 13 -28.69 -29.22 -16.51
C SER A 13 -29.39 -30.37 -15.77
N PRO A 14 -29.26 -30.47 -14.44
CA PRO A 14 -29.96 -31.50 -13.65
C PRO A 14 -31.47 -31.52 -13.93
N ALA A 15 -32.07 -30.37 -14.26
CA ALA A 15 -33.45 -30.26 -14.70
C ALA A 15 -33.76 -31.00 -16.01
N LEU A 16 -32.84 -30.96 -16.99
CA LEU A 16 -32.98 -31.71 -18.25
C LEU A 16 -32.88 -33.24 -18.01
N CYS A 17 -32.11 -33.66 -16.99
CA CYS A 17 -32.05 -35.06 -16.59
C CYS A 17 -33.36 -35.54 -15.95
N GLU A 18 -34.00 -34.72 -15.10
CA GLU A 18 -35.29 -35.05 -14.48
C GLU A 18 -36.42 -35.18 -15.52
N GLU A 19 -36.50 -34.24 -16.46
CA GLU A 19 -37.47 -34.28 -17.56
C GLU A 19 -37.30 -35.53 -18.44
N LEU A 20 -36.05 -35.89 -18.75
CA LEU A 20 -35.73 -37.08 -19.53
C LEU A 20 -36.14 -38.37 -18.80
N VAL A 21 -35.83 -38.50 -17.50
CA VAL A 21 -36.17 -39.68 -16.69
C VAL A 21 -37.68 -39.85 -16.58
N SER A 22 -38.42 -38.76 -16.40
CA SER A 22 -39.89 -38.78 -16.37
C SER A 22 -40.51 -39.21 -17.70
N GLY A 23 -39.99 -38.70 -18.83
CA GLY A 23 -40.43 -39.09 -20.17
C GLY A 23 -40.17 -40.57 -20.48
N LEU A 24 -38.98 -41.07 -20.11
CA LEU A 24 -38.65 -42.49 -20.26
C LEU A 24 -39.51 -43.39 -19.37
N ALA A 25 -39.77 -42.97 -18.12
CA ALA A 25 -40.65 -43.68 -17.22
C ALA A 25 -42.07 -43.80 -17.79
N ALA A 26 -42.63 -42.71 -18.32
CA ALA A 26 -43.96 -42.71 -18.95
C ALA A 26 -44.02 -43.68 -20.14
N GLY A 27 -42.99 -43.69 -21.00
CA GLY A 27 -42.88 -44.66 -22.10
C GLY A 27 -42.81 -46.11 -21.63
N LEU A 28 -41.99 -46.39 -20.61
CA LEU A 28 -41.84 -47.72 -20.03
C LEU A 28 -43.13 -48.22 -19.36
N TYR A 29 -43.81 -47.36 -18.59
CA TYR A 29 -45.11 -47.71 -17.99
C TYR A 29 -46.17 -48.03 -19.06
N GLY A 30 -46.21 -47.28 -20.17
CA GLY A 30 -47.13 -47.56 -21.28
C GLY A 30 -46.88 -48.91 -21.99
N GLU A 31 -45.61 -49.33 -22.11
CA GLU A 31 -45.27 -50.68 -22.61
C GLU A 31 -45.67 -51.78 -21.62
N LEU A 32 -45.48 -51.54 -20.32
CA LEU A 32 -45.88 -52.48 -19.28
C LEU A 32 -47.41 -52.67 -19.25
N GLU A 33 -48.19 -51.61 -19.46
CA GLU A 33 -49.64 -51.71 -19.58
C GLU A 33 -50.06 -52.57 -20.77
N ARG A 34 -49.39 -52.45 -21.93
CA ARG A 34 -49.62 -53.34 -23.08
C ARG A 34 -49.33 -54.80 -22.76
N LEU A 35 -48.23 -55.08 -22.06
CA LEU A 35 -47.86 -56.42 -21.59
C LEU A 35 -48.91 -57.01 -20.65
N VAL A 36 -49.43 -56.21 -19.71
CA VAL A 36 -50.53 -56.61 -18.82
C VAL A 36 -51.79 -56.93 -19.61
N GLY A 37 -52.11 -56.13 -20.64
CA GLY A 37 -53.27 -56.36 -21.50
C GLY A 37 -53.18 -57.67 -22.30
N ALA A 38 -51.99 -58.02 -22.78
CA ALA A 38 -51.78 -59.22 -23.61
C ALA A 38 -51.56 -60.51 -22.80
N TYR A 39 -50.87 -60.43 -21.65
CA TYR A 39 -50.40 -61.61 -20.90
C TYR A 39 -50.85 -61.64 -19.43
N GLY A 40 -51.63 -60.65 -18.99
CA GLY A 40 -52.11 -60.53 -17.62
C GLY A 40 -51.09 -59.94 -16.64
N ARG A 41 -51.54 -59.60 -15.42
CA ARG A 41 -50.73 -58.93 -14.39
C ARG A 41 -49.50 -59.72 -13.95
N GLY A 42 -49.54 -61.06 -14.04
CA GLY A 42 -48.42 -61.93 -13.65
C GLY A 42 -47.16 -61.70 -14.47
N ALA A 43 -47.28 -61.25 -15.72
CA ALA A 43 -46.16 -61.03 -16.63
C ALA A 43 -45.21 -59.91 -16.16
N VAL A 44 -45.70 -58.93 -15.40
CA VAL A 44 -44.93 -57.75 -14.96
C VAL A 44 -44.71 -57.69 -13.45
N ALA A 45 -45.24 -58.65 -12.68
CA ALA A 45 -45.27 -58.59 -11.22
C ALA A 45 -43.88 -58.49 -10.57
N GLY A 46 -42.87 -59.15 -11.14
CA GLY A 46 -41.47 -59.04 -10.69
C GLY A 46 -40.72 -57.84 -11.25
N LEU A 47 -41.14 -57.33 -12.41
CA LEU A 47 -40.45 -56.27 -13.13
C LEU A 47 -40.81 -54.87 -12.60
N LEU A 48 -42.08 -54.64 -12.24
CA LEU A 48 -42.55 -53.35 -11.72
C LEU A 48 -41.78 -52.86 -10.50
N PRO A 49 -41.54 -53.69 -9.45
CA PRO A 49 -40.74 -53.26 -8.30
C PRO A 49 -39.29 -52.91 -8.66
N GLN A 50 -38.69 -53.62 -9.62
CA GLN A 50 -37.33 -53.32 -10.09
C GLN A 50 -37.29 -51.99 -10.86
N LEU A 51 -38.28 -51.74 -11.72
CA LEU A 51 -38.40 -50.46 -12.44
C LEU A 51 -38.54 -49.29 -11.47
N VAL A 52 -39.44 -49.40 -10.48
CA VAL A 52 -39.62 -48.37 -9.45
C VAL A 52 -38.32 -48.15 -8.68
N SER A 53 -37.64 -49.23 -8.26
CA SER A 53 -36.35 -49.10 -7.56
C SER A 53 -35.26 -48.41 -8.38
N VAL A 54 -35.24 -48.63 -9.71
CA VAL A 54 -34.29 -47.95 -10.61
C VAL A 54 -34.65 -46.47 -10.76
N LEU A 55 -35.93 -46.16 -10.95
CA LEU A 55 -36.40 -44.77 -11.08
C LEU A 55 -36.10 -43.97 -9.80
N GLU A 56 -36.37 -44.53 -8.63
CA GLU A 56 -36.02 -43.87 -7.36
C GLU A 56 -34.51 -43.72 -7.16
N ALA A 57 -33.70 -44.67 -7.64
CA ALA A 57 -32.25 -44.56 -7.57
C ALA A 57 -31.72 -43.47 -8.50
N LEU A 58 -32.32 -43.30 -9.68
CA LEU A 58 -32.01 -42.22 -10.61
C LEU A 58 -32.43 -40.87 -10.05
N GLU A 59 -33.60 -40.76 -9.43
CA GLU A 59 -34.07 -39.55 -8.77
C GLU A 59 -33.10 -39.12 -7.65
N ARG A 60 -32.69 -40.06 -6.79
CA ARG A 60 -31.67 -39.79 -5.76
C ARG A 60 -30.33 -39.35 -6.35
N ALA A 61 -29.87 -39.99 -7.42
CA ALA A 61 -28.64 -39.62 -8.10
C ALA A 61 -28.74 -38.22 -8.72
N GLY A 62 -29.87 -37.88 -9.32
CA GLY A 62 -30.17 -36.54 -9.83
C GLY A 62 -30.14 -35.47 -8.73
N GLY A 63 -30.76 -35.76 -7.58
CA GLY A 63 -30.71 -34.90 -6.40
C GLY A 63 -29.27 -34.60 -5.94
N HIS A 64 -28.44 -35.63 -5.83
CA HIS A 64 -27.02 -35.44 -5.46
C HIS A 64 -26.21 -34.63 -6.48
N ILE A 65 -26.51 -34.79 -7.78
CA ILE A 65 -25.87 -33.97 -8.82
C ILE A 65 -26.30 -32.51 -8.66
N ARG A 66 -27.58 -32.23 -8.46
CA ARG A 66 -28.10 -30.88 -8.24
C ARG A 66 -27.50 -30.21 -7.00
N GLU A 67 -27.45 -30.92 -5.87
CA GLU A 67 -26.83 -30.42 -4.63
C GLU A 67 -25.35 -30.08 -4.83
N ARG A 68 -24.62 -30.93 -5.56
CA ARG A 68 -23.22 -30.69 -5.89
C ARG A 68 -23.05 -29.49 -6.81
N ASP A 69 -23.89 -29.34 -7.82
CA ASP A 69 -23.83 -28.23 -8.77
C ASP A 69 -24.13 -26.90 -8.06
N GLU A 70 -25.13 -26.87 -7.18
CA GLU A 70 -25.41 -25.71 -6.31
C GLU A 70 -24.24 -25.36 -5.39
N ALA A 71 -23.58 -26.37 -4.80
CA ALA A 71 -22.39 -26.15 -3.97
C ALA A 71 -21.21 -25.60 -4.80
N LEU A 72 -21.06 -26.05 -6.06
CA LEU A 72 -20.04 -25.52 -6.98
C LEU A 72 -20.33 -24.07 -7.36
N GLU A 73 -21.59 -23.71 -7.60
CA GLU A 73 -21.98 -22.32 -7.87
C GLU A 73 -21.66 -21.41 -6.69
N LEU A 74 -21.99 -21.81 -5.46
CA LEU A 74 -21.65 -21.04 -4.26
C LEU A 74 -20.14 -20.82 -4.12
N LEU A 75 -19.33 -21.86 -4.36
CA LEU A 75 -17.87 -21.76 -4.32
C LEU A 75 -17.31 -20.84 -5.41
N ARG A 76 -17.94 -20.83 -6.60
CA ARG A 76 -17.57 -19.91 -7.69
C ARG A 76 -17.87 -18.46 -7.32
N ASP A 77 -19.02 -18.20 -6.73
CA ASP A 77 -19.40 -16.86 -6.25
C ASP A 77 -18.46 -16.37 -5.15
N ASP A 78 -18.15 -17.21 -4.17
CA ASP A 78 -17.19 -16.90 -3.10
C ASP A 78 -15.79 -16.59 -3.67
N ARG A 79 -15.33 -17.39 -4.63
CA ARG A 79 -14.06 -17.17 -5.33
C ARG A 79 -14.03 -15.82 -6.04
N LEU A 80 -15.10 -15.47 -6.76
CA LEU A 80 -15.23 -14.18 -7.44
C LEU A 80 -15.19 -13.02 -6.44
N GLY A 81 -15.89 -13.16 -5.31
CA GLY A 81 -15.85 -12.19 -4.22
C GLY A 81 -14.45 -11.98 -3.64
N LEU A 82 -13.72 -13.07 -3.39
CA LEU A 82 -12.34 -13.03 -2.89
C LEU A 82 -11.36 -12.41 -3.89
N LEU A 83 -11.49 -12.72 -5.18
CA LEU A 83 -10.67 -12.10 -6.23
C LEU A 83 -10.87 -10.58 -6.26
N GLY A 84 -12.12 -10.12 -6.22
CA GLY A 84 -12.41 -8.68 -6.17
C GLY A 84 -11.84 -7.99 -4.92
N GLN A 85 -11.83 -8.66 -3.77
CA GLN A 85 -11.19 -8.15 -2.55
C GLN A 85 -9.66 -8.07 -2.71
N TYR A 86 -9.05 -9.14 -3.22
CA TYR A 86 -7.62 -9.21 -3.48
C TYR A 86 -7.15 -8.09 -4.40
N GLU A 87 -7.87 -7.82 -5.48
CA GLU A 87 -7.52 -6.76 -6.43
C GLU A 87 -7.57 -5.37 -5.78
N ARG A 88 -8.59 -5.09 -4.96
CA ARG A 88 -8.69 -3.84 -4.21
C ARG A 88 -7.53 -3.66 -3.24
N GLU A 89 -7.20 -4.70 -2.48
CA GLU A 89 -6.09 -4.70 -1.53
C GLU A 89 -4.74 -4.51 -2.24
N ARG A 90 -4.52 -5.24 -3.34
CA ARG A 90 -3.33 -5.12 -4.17
C ARG A 90 -3.16 -3.70 -4.73
N ALA A 91 -4.24 -3.10 -5.24
CA ALA A 91 -4.22 -1.71 -5.69
C ALA A 91 -3.99 -0.73 -4.54
N GLY A 92 -4.57 -1.00 -3.36
CA GLY A 92 -4.36 -0.22 -2.14
C GLY A 92 -2.90 -0.19 -1.69
N ARG A 93 -2.23 -1.36 -1.68
CA ARG A 93 -0.81 -1.48 -1.36
C ARG A 93 0.07 -0.73 -2.34
N LYS A 94 -0.15 -0.90 -3.64
CA LYS A 94 0.61 -0.18 -4.66
C LYS A 94 0.53 1.34 -4.48
N ARG A 95 -0.67 1.86 -4.24
CA ARG A 95 -0.87 3.30 -3.97
C ARG A 95 -0.20 3.75 -2.66
N ALA A 96 -0.14 2.89 -1.65
CA ALA A 96 0.55 3.20 -0.41
C ALA A 96 2.06 3.26 -0.63
N GLU A 97 2.63 2.29 -1.35
CA GLU A 97 4.05 2.26 -1.73
C GLU A 97 4.44 3.50 -2.52
N GLU A 98 3.65 3.90 -3.52
CA GLU A 98 3.87 5.14 -4.30
C GLU A 98 3.90 6.38 -3.39
N ARG A 99 2.92 6.51 -2.47
CA ARG A 99 2.90 7.62 -1.51
C ARG A 99 4.09 7.62 -0.55
N TYR A 100 4.56 6.45 -0.13
CA TYR A 100 5.73 6.36 0.74
C TYR A 100 7.00 6.84 0.02
N MET A 101 7.19 6.45 -1.25
CA MET A 101 8.33 6.94 -2.04
C MET A 101 8.30 8.47 -2.19
N GLU A 102 7.13 9.04 -2.51
CA GLU A 102 6.96 10.50 -2.61
C GLU A 102 7.31 11.23 -1.31
N LEU A 103 6.89 10.67 -0.16
CA LEU A 103 7.20 11.23 1.15
C LEU A 103 8.68 11.10 1.50
N GLU A 104 9.32 9.97 1.19
CA GLU A 104 10.76 9.78 1.40
C GLU A 104 11.58 10.79 0.60
N ASP A 105 11.23 11.01 -0.67
CA ASP A 105 11.89 12.00 -1.53
C ASP A 105 11.71 13.43 -0.99
N ALA A 106 10.50 13.80 -0.56
CA ALA A 106 10.23 15.10 0.02
C ALA A 106 11.04 15.34 1.30
N VAL A 107 11.07 14.34 2.21
CA VAL A 107 11.85 14.42 3.45
C VAL A 107 13.34 14.52 3.16
N GLU A 108 13.86 13.77 2.19
CA GLU A 108 15.27 13.85 1.80
C GLU A 108 15.64 15.21 1.20
N GLN A 109 14.73 15.80 0.42
CA GLN A 109 14.89 17.16 -0.12
C GLN A 109 14.94 18.22 0.99
N GLU A 110 14.00 18.18 1.94
CA GLU A 110 14.00 19.07 3.10
C GLU A 110 15.27 18.89 3.95
N ARG A 111 15.68 17.64 4.18
CA ARG A 111 16.93 17.33 4.91
C ARG A 111 18.16 17.93 4.21
N LYS A 112 18.25 17.84 2.89
CA LYS A 112 19.31 18.48 2.10
C LYS A 112 19.27 20.00 2.23
N GLY A 113 18.07 20.59 2.15
CA GLY A 113 17.86 22.02 2.36
C GLY A 113 18.34 22.50 3.73
N HIS A 114 17.96 21.81 4.80
CA HIS A 114 18.41 22.12 6.16
C HIS A 114 19.92 21.96 6.33
N LYS A 115 20.51 20.88 5.81
CA LYS A 115 21.98 20.67 5.85
C LYS A 115 22.74 21.78 5.13
N ALA A 116 22.24 22.24 3.97
CA ALA A 116 22.83 23.35 3.24
C ALA A 116 22.73 24.67 4.04
N ALA A 117 21.59 24.93 4.67
CA ALA A 117 21.39 26.08 5.52
C ALA A 117 22.32 26.08 6.74
N LEU A 118 22.49 24.94 7.41
CA LEU A 118 23.43 24.77 8.52
C LEU A 118 24.87 25.06 8.09
N SER A 119 25.33 24.45 6.99
CA SER A 119 26.68 24.69 6.45
C SER A 119 26.92 26.17 6.14
N ARG A 120 25.91 26.85 5.58
CA ARG A 120 25.96 28.30 5.32
C ARG A 120 26.08 29.11 6.62
N LEU A 121 25.28 28.80 7.63
CA LEU A 121 25.29 29.49 8.92
C LEU A 121 26.60 29.24 9.68
N ASP A 122 27.13 28.02 9.66
CA ASP A 122 28.44 27.70 10.25
C ASP A 122 29.56 28.50 9.58
N GLY A 123 29.54 28.60 8.25
CA GLY A 123 30.48 29.45 7.50
C GLY A 123 30.35 30.93 7.85
N GLN A 124 29.13 31.43 8.07
CA GLN A 124 28.90 32.79 8.54
C GLN A 124 29.41 33.02 9.97
N SER A 125 29.16 32.07 10.89
CA SER A 125 29.65 32.14 12.28
C SER A 125 31.18 32.22 12.32
N ARG A 126 31.87 31.32 11.62
CA ARG A 126 33.35 31.32 11.57
C ARG A 126 33.91 32.64 11.05
N ARG A 127 33.32 33.21 10.00
CA ARG A 127 33.72 34.53 9.46
C ARG A 127 33.50 35.65 10.47
N LEU A 128 32.40 35.62 11.22
CA LEU A 128 32.12 36.62 12.25
C LEU A 128 33.08 36.48 13.44
N GLU A 129 33.41 35.25 13.84
CA GLU A 129 34.42 34.96 14.87
C GLU A 129 35.81 35.48 14.47
N GLU A 130 36.25 35.25 13.22
CA GLU A 130 37.51 35.78 12.70
C GLU A 130 37.53 37.32 12.69
N LYS A 131 36.44 37.96 12.27
CA LYS A 131 36.31 39.43 12.33
C LYS A 131 36.39 39.92 13.77
N ALA A 132 35.68 39.28 14.69
CA ALA A 132 35.71 39.64 16.12
C ALA A 132 37.12 39.52 16.71
N ARG A 133 37.84 38.44 16.40
CA ARG A 133 39.26 38.26 16.78
C ARG A 133 40.13 39.38 16.19
N SER A 134 39.99 39.68 14.90
CA SER A 134 40.75 40.75 14.26
C SER A 134 40.50 42.13 14.89
N TYR A 135 39.25 42.45 15.22
CA TYR A 135 38.92 43.71 15.93
C TYR A 135 39.48 43.74 17.35
N ALA A 136 39.45 42.62 18.08
CA ALA A 136 40.05 42.50 19.40
C ALA A 136 41.57 42.78 19.34
N ASP A 137 42.28 42.14 18.40
CA ASP A 137 43.72 42.36 18.20
C ASP A 137 44.05 43.82 17.84
N GLN A 138 43.20 44.48 17.02
CA GLN A 138 43.37 45.89 16.68
C GLN A 138 43.19 46.79 17.91
N CYS A 139 42.18 46.52 18.73
CA CYS A 139 41.93 47.24 19.98
C CYS A 139 43.10 47.08 20.96
N GLU A 140 43.64 45.87 21.10
CA GLU A 140 44.81 45.60 21.94
C GLU A 140 46.03 46.38 21.45
N ARG A 141 46.35 46.33 20.15
CA ARG A 141 47.46 47.11 19.56
C ARG A 141 47.31 48.62 19.83
N GLN A 142 46.12 49.16 19.60
CA GLN A 142 45.84 50.58 19.88
C GLN A 142 45.98 50.90 21.38
N ARG A 143 45.53 49.99 22.26
CA ARG A 143 45.67 50.13 23.71
C ARG A 143 47.14 50.13 24.14
N PHE A 144 47.97 49.23 23.62
CA PHE A 144 49.42 49.21 23.87
C PHE A 144 50.10 50.49 23.36
N SER A 145 49.75 50.99 22.18
CA SER A 145 50.27 52.26 21.65
C SER A 145 49.90 53.45 22.53
N CYS A 146 48.65 53.54 23.00
CA CYS A 146 48.21 54.58 23.92
C CYS A 146 48.90 54.50 25.29
N LEU A 147 49.17 53.29 25.79
CA LEU A 147 49.91 53.08 27.04
C LEU A 147 51.37 53.51 26.88
N ASN A 148 52.04 53.13 25.79
CA ASN A 148 53.42 53.56 25.52
C ASN A 148 53.55 55.08 25.35
N LEU A 149 52.57 55.74 24.72
CA LEU A 149 52.54 57.21 24.63
C LEU A 149 52.39 57.89 26.00
N LYS A 150 51.66 57.25 26.94
CA LYS A 150 51.52 57.71 28.34
C LYS A 150 52.75 57.43 29.21
N CYS A 151 53.61 56.48 28.83
CA CYS A 151 54.82 56.10 29.58
C CYS A 151 56.08 56.89 29.17
N HIS A 152 56.02 57.75 28.16
CA HIS A 152 57.12 58.68 27.85
C HIS A 152 57.15 59.80 28.90
N PRO A 153 58.30 60.09 29.56
CA PRO A 153 58.39 61.14 30.57
C PRO A 153 58.16 62.51 29.88
N GLY A 154 56.94 63.03 30.01
CA GLY A 154 56.55 64.35 29.48
C GLY A 154 55.19 64.42 28.77
N VAL A 155 54.51 63.31 28.47
CA VAL A 155 53.21 63.34 27.74
C VAL A 155 52.07 62.82 28.61
N MET A 156 51.32 63.74 29.22
CA MET A 156 50.03 63.43 29.85
C MET A 156 48.91 63.44 28.79
N VAL A 157 48.35 62.27 28.47
CA VAL A 157 47.16 62.15 27.62
C VAL A 157 45.91 62.10 28.51
N GLY A 158 45.23 63.24 28.66
CA GLY A 158 43.94 63.37 29.33
C GLY A 158 42.82 62.77 28.50
N GLY A 159 42.05 61.85 29.08
CA GLY A 159 40.93 61.18 28.42
C GLY A 159 39.62 61.92 28.64
N SER A 160 38.97 62.32 27.54
CA SER A 160 37.52 62.49 27.47
C SER A 160 37.05 62.02 26.10
N GLY A 161 36.14 61.04 26.08
CA GLY A 161 35.37 60.52 24.94
C GLY A 161 35.90 60.78 23.52
N GLY A 162 36.39 59.73 22.86
CA GLY A 162 36.25 59.56 21.41
C GLY A 162 37.22 60.30 20.48
N SER A 163 38.15 61.12 20.95
CA SER A 163 39.16 61.74 20.05
C SER A 163 40.46 62.09 20.79
N CYS A 164 41.54 61.34 20.53
CA CYS A 164 42.87 61.66 21.08
C CYS A 164 43.45 62.89 20.34
N LYS A 165 43.70 63.98 21.07
CA LYS A 165 44.39 65.18 20.56
C LYS A 165 45.76 65.29 21.24
N VAL A 166 46.84 65.29 20.46
CA VAL A 166 48.22 65.46 20.95
C VAL A 166 48.47 66.93 21.22
N ILE A 167 48.81 67.29 22.46
CA ILE A 167 49.22 68.65 22.84
C ILE A 167 50.75 68.65 22.92
N VAL A 168 51.42 69.31 21.97
CA VAL A 168 52.87 69.53 22.00
C VAL A 168 53.14 70.75 22.87
N GLY A 169 53.80 70.55 24.02
CA GLY A 169 54.18 71.62 24.93
C GLY A 169 55.32 72.46 24.35
N GLY A 170 55.01 73.68 23.91
CA GLY A 170 56.01 74.71 23.64
C GLY A 170 56.49 75.33 24.95
N SER A 171 57.76 75.10 25.29
CA SER A 171 58.43 75.78 26.41
C SER A 171 58.67 77.24 26.03
N ARG A 172 57.97 78.16 26.69
CA ARG A 172 58.45 79.54 26.84
C ARG A 172 59.42 79.52 28.01
N TYR A 173 60.72 79.68 27.73
CA TYR A 173 61.66 80.64 28.30
C TYR A 173 63.00 80.45 27.59
#